data_AF-A0A9P9TVT4-F1
#
_entry.id   AF-A0A9P9TVT4-F1
#
_cell.length_a   1.000
_cell.length_b   1.000
_cell.length_c   1.000
_cell.angle_alpha   90.00
_cell.angle_beta   90.00
_cell.angle_gamma   90.00
#
_symmetry.space_group_name_H-M   'P 1'
#
loop_
_entity.id
_entity.type
_entity.pdbx_description
1 polymer ?
#
loop_
_entity_poly.entity_id
_entity_poly.type
_entity_poly.pdbx_seq_one_letter_code
_entity_poly.pdbx_strand_id
1 'polypeptide(L)'
;MVMTVTTSTGKRVTMYCLGSLTFVPSEAVKDEETHKQVLQRLAETNDFATAIRTWFHLADDVNVPEADEYVYHAIASVKLSQVQRAVDVGGAKGMHGWYKLEGGDLLSPPPQADIESYISIFHPSTATASALTAFQSNAKRSSIRLRSATYLLSKRYIASDWHPLGNQLIIPKTKKDSKTPLPCNPYFDFWAWSCRNLEWCGPIPISSSSSSSSSSSSSNSNGKEETLQNENDNNKIILTNPRMSHHVLPIFMHHFGCAVPSHESLCLLKLFARGRSIIDMGSGNGYWTFMLRQYLSSSSSSSSSSSSSPSSEQNVYAVDNNQSEWRVMWIDDTIVADGIKWLRSTAQNGGGQDMVLLLVYPIVGGDGSAAGGKEGGFTRELMKAYRGDTIAVVGTQNGNGYTGFKTETMDEYMEREWKGEGWRKVVQCPLPSFAGKDEALFVFQRGEALGAGGNGANGSVVGVGASGGTEGTGSKPKKRKKKSGKKKNNNNNGVEAENKGGENGEEGKEEVEVEGGDE
;
A
#
# COMPACT_ATOMS: atom_id res chain seq x y z
N MET A 1 8.91 21.33 3.56
CA MET A 1 10.15 22.15 3.65
C MET A 1 10.85 21.82 4.96
N VAL A 2 12.09 21.34 4.92
CA VAL A 2 12.89 21.21 6.14
C VAL A 2 13.31 22.59 6.63
N MET A 3 13.20 22.83 7.94
CA MET A 3 13.56 24.13 8.50
C MET A 3 15.00 24.11 8.99
N THR A 4 15.81 25.10 8.64
CA THR A 4 17.11 25.27 9.29
C THR A 4 16.96 26.21 10.48
N VAL A 5 17.19 25.69 11.68
CA VAL A 5 17.17 26.46 12.93
C VAL A 5 18.58 26.63 13.48
N THR A 6 18.84 27.75 14.15
CA THR A 6 20.10 27.97 14.88
C THR A 6 19.83 27.75 16.36
N THR A 7 20.55 26.81 16.98
CA THR A 7 20.39 26.50 18.41
C THR A 7 20.93 27.63 19.29
N SER A 8 20.63 27.59 20.59
CA SER A 8 21.21 28.50 21.60
C SER A 8 22.74 28.46 21.64
N THR A 9 23.35 27.37 21.16
CA THR A 9 24.80 27.18 21.02
C THR A 9 25.37 27.68 19.69
N GLY A 10 24.55 28.29 18.82
CA GLY A 10 24.96 28.80 17.51
C GLY A 10 25.09 27.73 16.41
N LYS A 11 24.76 26.47 16.69
CA LYS A 11 24.82 25.37 15.70
C LYS A 11 23.59 25.43 14.79
N ARG A 12 23.80 25.36 13.47
CA ARG A 12 22.72 25.20 12.49
C ARG A 12 22.27 23.74 12.44
N VAL A 13 20.97 23.50 12.54
CA VAL A 13 20.34 22.18 12.52
C VAL A 13 19.20 22.15 11.51
N THR A 14 19.14 21.11 10.69
CA THR A 14 18.02 20.84 9.80
C THR A 14 16.94 20.09 10.58
N MET A 15 15.74 20.66 10.64
CA MET A 15 14.58 20.14 11.34
C MET A 15 13.64 19.48 10.34
N TYR A 16 13.50 18.16 10.47
CA TYR A 16 12.63 17.32 9.64
C TYR A 16 11.21 17.19 10.22
N CYS A 17 11.06 17.31 11.54
CA CYS A 17 9.79 17.22 12.23
C CYS A 17 9.66 18.43 13.16
N LEU A 18 8.56 19.17 13.07
CA LEU A 18 8.31 20.30 13.95
C LEU A 18 8.21 19.79 15.40
N GLY A 19 8.91 20.46 16.32
CA GLY A 19 9.00 20.02 17.72
C GLY A 19 10.11 19.00 17.99
N SER A 20 10.87 18.59 16.97
CA SER A 20 12.06 17.77 17.14
C SER A 20 13.30 18.42 16.53
N LEU A 21 14.33 18.66 17.36
CA LEU A 21 15.62 19.15 16.90
C LEU A 21 16.60 18.02 16.51
N THR A 22 16.23 16.76 16.77
CA THR A 22 17.17 15.62 16.67
C THR A 22 16.66 14.50 15.77
N PHE A 23 15.39 14.52 15.35
CA PHE A 23 14.88 13.53 14.41
C PHE A 23 15.49 13.74 13.03
N VAL A 24 16.22 12.72 12.57
CA VAL A 24 16.80 12.64 11.23
C VAL A 24 16.34 11.32 10.61
N PRO A 25 15.51 11.32 9.54
CA PRO A 25 14.92 10.12 8.97
C PRO A 25 15.93 9.01 8.64
N SER A 26 17.07 9.36 8.04
CA SER A 26 18.09 8.39 7.64
C SER A 26 18.79 7.68 8.80
N GLU A 27 18.81 8.31 9.98
CA GLU A 27 19.41 7.76 11.19
C GLU A 27 18.37 7.02 12.03
N ALA A 28 17.16 7.58 12.15
CA ALA A 28 16.06 6.97 12.88
C ALA A 28 15.73 5.55 12.37
N VAL A 29 15.75 5.32 11.05
CA VAL A 29 15.50 3.98 10.48
C VAL A 29 16.62 2.96 10.72
N LYS A 30 17.77 3.39 11.25
CA LYS A 30 18.88 2.52 11.65
C LYS A 30 18.93 2.27 13.16
N ASP A 31 18.11 2.98 13.93
CA ASP A 31 18.05 2.84 15.38
C ASP A 31 17.12 1.69 15.77
N GLU A 32 17.69 0.48 15.82
CA GLU A 32 16.96 -0.75 16.15
C GLU A 32 16.41 -0.75 17.58
N GLU A 33 17.07 -0.06 18.51
CA GLU A 33 16.66 -0.04 19.92
C GLU A 33 15.43 0.86 20.11
N THR A 34 15.46 2.08 19.57
CA THR A 34 14.28 2.96 19.55
C THR A 34 13.12 2.28 18.83
N HIS A 35 13.38 1.60 17.70
CA HIS A 35 12.36 0.86 16.97
C HIS A 35 11.71 -0.23 17.84
N LYS A 36 12.53 -1.05 18.49
CA LYS A 36 12.05 -2.12 19.38
C LYS A 36 11.21 -1.56 20.55
N GLN A 37 11.66 -0.47 21.18
CA GLN A 37 10.92 0.18 22.27
C GLN A 37 9.54 0.68 21.79
N VAL A 38 9.49 1.31 20.62
CA VAL A 38 8.23 1.77 20.01
C VAL A 38 7.28 0.60 19.75
N LEU A 39 7.77 -0.49 19.16
CA LEU A 39 6.95 -1.68 18.89
C LEU A 39 6.43 -2.31 20.18
N GLN A 40 7.28 -2.39 21.22
CA GLN A 40 6.89 -2.92 22.52
C GLN A 40 5.76 -2.10 23.14
N ARG A 41 5.88 -0.76 23.16
CA ARG A 41 4.84 0.14 23.69
C ARG A 41 3.51 -0.04 22.97
N LEU A 42 3.54 -0.05 21.64
CA LEU A 42 2.35 -0.26 20.80
C LEU A 42 1.69 -1.61 21.10
N ALA A 43 2.48 -2.68 21.22
CA ALA A 43 1.97 -4.04 21.41
C ALA A 43 1.45 -4.31 22.82
N GLU A 44 2.14 -3.83 23.86
CA GLU A 44 1.84 -4.20 25.25
C GLU A 44 0.83 -3.25 25.91
N THR A 45 0.86 -1.96 25.55
CA THR A 45 0.10 -0.92 26.29
C THR A 45 -0.81 -0.08 25.41
N ASN A 46 -0.74 -0.20 24.08
CA ASN A 46 -1.38 0.73 23.14
C ASN A 46 -1.05 2.21 23.44
N ASP A 47 0.12 2.49 24.04
CA ASP A 47 0.60 3.84 24.29
C ASP A 47 1.12 4.49 22.99
N PHE A 48 0.14 4.89 22.17
CA PHE A 48 0.35 5.46 20.86
C PHE A 48 1.00 6.84 20.92
N ALA A 49 0.61 7.69 21.88
CA ALA A 49 1.19 9.00 22.04
C ALA A 49 2.69 8.92 22.36
N THR A 50 3.08 8.10 23.34
CA THR A 50 4.51 7.94 23.66
C THR A 50 5.26 7.27 22.53
N ALA A 51 4.67 6.30 21.83
CA ALA A 51 5.27 5.68 20.66
C ALA A 51 5.59 6.71 19.55
N ILE A 52 4.66 7.64 19.27
CA ILE A 52 4.88 8.74 18.31
C ILE A 52 5.99 9.68 18.79
N ARG A 53 5.95 10.11 20.06
CA ARG A 53 6.98 11.01 20.59
C ARG A 53 8.37 10.39 20.58
N THR A 54 8.45 9.12 20.97
CA THR A 54 9.70 8.34 20.99
C THR A 54 10.25 8.18 19.58
N TRP A 55 9.43 7.76 18.60
CA TRP A 55 9.92 7.56 17.24
C TRP A 55 10.39 8.87 16.57
N PHE A 56 9.64 9.95 16.75
CA PHE A 56 9.91 11.24 16.11
C PHE A 56 10.75 12.19 16.95
N HIS A 57 11.34 11.70 18.05
CA HIS A 57 12.12 12.48 19.02
C HIS A 57 11.43 13.80 19.37
N LEU A 58 10.12 13.77 19.57
CA LEU A 58 9.36 14.94 20.01
C LEU A 58 9.68 15.15 21.49
N ALA A 59 10.04 16.38 21.86
CA ALA A 59 10.38 16.66 23.24
C ALA A 59 9.17 16.39 24.16
N ASP A 60 9.35 15.50 25.13
CA ASP A 60 8.66 15.59 26.40
C ASP A 60 9.41 16.68 27.17
N ASP A 61 9.10 17.98 27.03
CA ASP A 61 9.63 18.89 28.05
C ASP A 61 8.89 18.58 29.35
N VAL A 62 9.47 17.69 30.14
CA VAL A 62 8.98 17.23 31.44
C VAL A 62 8.87 18.42 32.42
N ASN A 63 9.46 19.58 32.09
CA ASN A 63 9.35 20.83 32.85
C ASN A 63 8.26 21.78 32.32
N VAL A 64 7.54 21.42 31.25
CA VAL A 64 6.37 22.15 30.76
C VAL A 64 5.17 21.18 30.73
N PRO A 65 4.35 21.13 31.79
CA PRO A 65 3.22 20.21 31.92
C PRO A 65 2.06 20.44 30.94
N GLU A 66 2.20 21.37 29.99
CA GLU A 66 1.20 21.59 28.95
C GLU A 66 1.52 20.66 27.76
N ALA A 67 0.95 19.46 27.87
CA ALA A 67 0.89 18.41 26.87
C ALA A 67 0.89 18.95 25.43
N ASP A 68 1.80 18.42 24.58
CA ASP A 68 1.85 18.60 23.12
C ASP A 68 0.63 19.36 22.56
N GLU A 69 0.75 20.68 22.48
CA GLU A 69 -0.30 21.59 22.01
C GLU A 69 -0.48 21.53 20.50
N TYR A 70 0.41 20.83 19.80
CA TYR A 70 0.39 20.75 18.36
C TYR A 70 -0.91 20.11 17.88
N VAL A 71 -1.55 20.81 16.94
CA VAL A 71 -2.80 20.36 16.32
C VAL A 71 -2.47 19.72 14.99
N TYR A 72 -2.70 18.41 14.91
CA TYR A 72 -2.53 17.62 13.70
C TYR A 72 -3.76 17.80 12.82
N HIS A 73 -3.53 18.14 11.55
CA HIS A 73 -4.59 18.43 10.59
C HIS A 73 -4.67 17.37 9.49
N ALA A 74 -5.87 16.83 9.28
CA ALA A 74 -6.25 16.10 8.06
C ALA A 74 -7.72 16.42 7.73
N ILE A 75 -8.60 15.40 7.68
CA ILE A 75 -10.05 15.60 7.59
C ILE A 75 -10.61 16.22 8.88
N ALA A 76 -9.95 15.94 10.01
CA ALA A 76 -10.23 16.51 11.33
C ALA A 76 -8.95 17.13 11.90
N SER A 77 -9.11 17.97 12.93
CA SER A 77 -8.01 18.58 13.67
C SER A 77 -7.98 18.00 15.09
N VAL A 78 -6.86 17.44 15.51
CA VAL A 78 -6.72 16.72 16.80
C VAL A 78 -5.37 17.02 17.45
N LYS A 79 -5.32 17.02 18.79
CA LYS A 79 -4.07 16.96 19.56
C LYS A 79 -3.68 15.50 19.82
N LEU A 80 -2.39 15.20 19.97
CA LEU A 80 -1.93 13.83 20.22
C LEU A 80 -2.58 13.20 21.47
N SER A 81 -2.79 13.99 22.53
CA SER A 81 -3.48 13.54 23.75
C SER A 81 -4.97 13.21 23.52
N GLN A 82 -5.65 13.89 22.60
CA GLN A 82 -7.02 13.55 22.21
C GLN A 82 -7.05 12.22 21.46
N VAL A 83 -6.04 11.96 20.62
CA VAL A 83 -5.92 10.70 19.90
C VAL A 83 -5.66 9.55 20.87
N GLN A 84 -4.77 9.70 21.85
CA GLN A 84 -4.56 8.68 22.88
C GLN A 84 -5.85 8.35 23.63
N ARG A 85 -6.62 9.37 24.06
CA ARG A 85 -7.92 9.12 24.70
C ARG A 85 -8.88 8.33 23.80
N ALA A 86 -8.89 8.57 22.50
CA ALA A 86 -9.71 7.79 21.57
C ALA A 86 -9.23 6.33 21.47
N VAL A 87 -7.90 6.11 21.47
CA VAL A 87 -7.29 4.77 21.54
C VAL A 87 -7.68 4.04 22.83
N ASP A 88 -7.62 4.72 23.97
CA ASP A 88 -7.95 4.14 25.29
C ASP A 88 -9.42 3.75 25.41
N VAL A 89 -10.32 4.52 24.77
CA VAL A 89 -11.76 4.23 24.73
C VAL A 89 -12.08 3.06 23.78
N GLY A 90 -11.22 2.78 22.81
CA GLY A 90 -11.38 1.67 21.85
C GLY A 90 -12.70 1.73 21.08
N GLY A 91 -13.29 0.56 20.82
CA GLY A 91 -14.50 0.43 19.99
C GLY A 91 -15.79 0.97 20.63
N ALA A 92 -15.74 1.51 21.85
CA ALA A 92 -16.92 1.99 22.55
C ALA A 92 -17.67 3.06 21.74
N LYS A 93 -19.01 3.09 21.87
CA LYS A 93 -19.91 3.97 21.11
C LYS A 93 -19.77 3.84 19.57
N GLY A 94 -19.26 2.70 19.09
CA GLY A 94 -19.17 2.41 17.66
C GLY A 94 -17.99 3.06 16.95
N MET A 95 -16.95 3.51 17.67
CA MET A 95 -15.76 4.14 17.04
C MET A 95 -14.97 3.17 16.15
N HIS A 96 -15.10 1.86 16.35
CA HIS A 96 -14.55 0.81 15.48
C HIS A 96 -15.64 0.11 14.64
N GLY A 97 -16.83 0.72 14.52
CA GLY A 97 -17.94 0.18 13.76
C GLY A 97 -17.71 0.29 12.26
N TRP A 98 -16.75 -0.45 11.69
CA TRP A 98 -16.38 -0.39 10.27
C TRP A 98 -17.31 -1.18 9.37
N TYR A 99 -17.91 -2.24 9.90
CA TYR A 99 -18.69 -3.21 9.14
C TYR A 99 -20.11 -3.25 9.67
N LYS A 100 -21.10 -3.20 8.78
CA LYS A 100 -22.52 -3.31 9.13
C LYS A 100 -23.26 -4.18 8.14
N LEU A 101 -24.42 -4.68 8.53
CA LEU A 101 -25.36 -5.30 7.58
C LEU A 101 -26.06 -4.20 6.76
N GLU A 102 -26.30 -4.49 5.48
CA GLU A 102 -27.09 -3.64 4.61
C GLU A 102 -28.51 -3.50 5.20
N GLY A 103 -28.94 -2.26 5.45
CA GLY A 103 -30.22 -1.97 6.09
C GLY A 103 -30.28 -2.15 7.62
N GLY A 104 -29.17 -2.46 8.31
CA GLY A 104 -29.23 -2.80 9.74
C GLY A 104 -27.99 -2.45 10.57
N ASP A 105 -27.71 -3.34 11.52
CA ASP A 105 -26.81 -3.13 12.68
C ASP A 105 -25.31 -3.22 12.35
N LEU A 106 -24.51 -2.60 13.22
CA LEU A 106 -23.06 -2.81 13.26
C LEU A 106 -22.75 -4.28 13.58
N LEU A 107 -21.73 -4.82 12.90
CA LEU A 107 -21.22 -6.14 13.20
C LEU A 107 -20.25 -6.11 14.36
N SER A 108 -20.12 -7.24 15.04
CA SER A 108 -19.05 -7.44 16.01
C SER A 108 -17.69 -7.32 15.32
N PRO A 109 -16.65 -6.85 16.05
CA PRO A 109 -15.29 -6.83 15.56
C PRO A 109 -14.82 -8.17 14.97
N PRO A 110 -14.00 -8.16 13.90
CA PRO A 110 -13.40 -9.37 13.36
C PRO A 110 -12.43 -9.99 14.38
N PRO A 111 -12.27 -11.33 14.41
CA PRO A 111 -11.28 -11.98 15.27
C PRO A 111 -9.85 -11.50 14.97
N GLN A 112 -8.99 -11.41 16.01
CA GLN A 112 -7.60 -10.98 15.82
C GLN A 112 -6.82 -11.84 14.81
N ALA A 113 -7.05 -13.16 14.78
CA ALA A 113 -6.41 -14.04 13.79
C ALA A 113 -6.76 -13.67 12.33
N ASP A 114 -7.94 -13.10 12.09
CA ASP A 114 -8.33 -12.62 10.76
C ASP A 114 -7.63 -11.29 10.45
N ILE A 115 -7.49 -10.40 11.43
CA ILE A 115 -6.72 -9.14 11.30
C ILE A 115 -5.25 -9.43 11.00
N GLU A 116 -4.62 -10.35 11.73
CA GLU A 116 -3.24 -10.79 11.45
C GLU A 116 -3.10 -11.38 10.04
N SER A 117 -4.09 -12.17 9.62
CA SER A 117 -4.10 -12.73 8.27
C SER A 117 -4.20 -11.62 7.21
N TYR A 118 -4.96 -10.55 7.46
CA TYR A 118 -5.04 -9.37 6.59
C TYR A 118 -3.71 -8.61 6.54
N ILE A 119 -3.10 -8.33 7.70
CA ILE A 119 -1.77 -7.67 7.80
C ILE A 119 -0.73 -8.49 7.02
N SER A 120 -0.77 -9.82 7.14
CA SER A 120 0.18 -10.72 6.50
C SER A 120 0.19 -10.62 4.97
N ILE A 121 -0.87 -10.15 4.32
CA ILE A 121 -0.94 -9.97 2.85
C ILE A 121 0.16 -9.04 2.34
N PHE A 122 0.52 -8.06 3.15
CA PHE A 122 1.42 -6.98 2.78
C PHE A 122 2.80 -7.09 3.43
N HIS A 123 2.97 -8.04 4.35
CA HIS A 123 4.23 -8.27 5.02
C HIS A 123 5.28 -8.81 4.02
N PRO A 124 6.51 -8.28 4.01
CA PRO A 124 7.53 -8.67 3.01
C PRO A 124 7.88 -10.17 3.01
N SER A 125 7.71 -10.86 4.13
CA SER A 125 7.97 -12.31 4.23
C SER A 125 6.87 -13.20 3.63
N THR A 126 5.80 -12.62 3.10
CA THR A 126 4.74 -13.34 2.40
C THR A 126 4.71 -12.93 0.92
N ALA A 127 4.23 -13.84 0.08
CA ALA A 127 3.98 -13.54 -1.31
C ALA A 127 2.52 -13.10 -1.41
N THR A 128 2.27 -11.85 -1.80
CA THR A 128 0.95 -11.20 -1.72
C THR A 128 -0.15 -12.03 -2.39
N ALA A 129 0.10 -12.59 -3.59
CA ALA A 129 -0.87 -13.44 -4.28
C ALA A 129 -1.23 -14.69 -3.48
N SER A 130 -0.25 -15.40 -2.91
CA SER A 130 -0.49 -16.59 -2.09
C SER A 130 -1.15 -16.24 -0.76
N ALA A 131 -0.74 -15.14 -0.13
CA ALA A 131 -1.32 -14.66 1.11
C ALA A 131 -2.80 -14.26 0.93
N LEU A 132 -3.16 -13.59 -0.17
CA LEU A 132 -4.55 -13.28 -0.52
C LEU A 132 -5.40 -14.54 -0.74
N THR A 133 -4.88 -15.53 -1.48
CA THR A 133 -5.59 -16.81 -1.67
C THR A 133 -5.78 -17.53 -0.33
N ALA A 134 -4.77 -17.57 0.52
CA ALA A 134 -4.87 -18.14 1.87
C ALA A 134 -5.80 -17.33 2.80
N PHE A 135 -5.87 -16.01 2.61
CA PHE A 135 -6.80 -15.15 3.32
C PHE A 135 -8.24 -15.52 2.97
N GLN A 136 -8.53 -15.84 1.71
CA GLN A 136 -9.85 -16.32 1.29
C GLN A 136 -10.15 -17.77 1.72
N SER A 137 -9.24 -18.70 1.45
CA SER A 137 -9.50 -20.15 1.59
C SER A 137 -9.73 -20.59 3.03
N ASN A 138 -9.16 -19.87 4.00
CA ASN A 138 -9.29 -20.18 5.43
C ASN A 138 -10.42 -19.36 6.11
N ALA A 139 -11.17 -18.58 5.34
CA ALA A 139 -12.22 -17.73 5.89
C ALA A 139 -13.49 -18.55 6.20
N LYS A 140 -14.14 -18.25 7.32
CA LYS A 140 -15.49 -18.80 7.61
C LYS A 140 -16.50 -18.24 6.62
N ARG A 141 -17.52 -19.04 6.28
CA ARG A 141 -18.69 -18.58 5.50
C ARG A 141 -19.26 -17.33 6.17
N SER A 142 -19.68 -16.35 5.35
CA SER A 142 -20.22 -15.04 5.78
C SER A 142 -19.34 -14.17 6.68
N SER A 143 -18.06 -14.50 6.88
CA SER A 143 -17.13 -13.65 7.64
C SER A 143 -16.75 -12.36 6.89
N ILE A 144 -16.37 -11.32 7.65
CA ILE A 144 -15.75 -10.10 7.11
C ILE A 144 -14.51 -10.45 6.29
N ARG A 145 -13.67 -11.35 6.80
CA ARG A 145 -12.48 -11.88 6.12
C ARG A 145 -12.80 -12.42 4.73
N LEU A 146 -13.82 -13.26 4.59
CA LEU A 146 -14.19 -13.84 3.30
C LEU A 146 -14.57 -12.74 2.29
N ARG A 147 -15.34 -11.75 2.72
CA ARG A 147 -15.77 -10.63 1.87
C ARG A 147 -14.60 -9.73 1.47
N SER A 148 -13.74 -9.40 2.42
CA SER A 148 -12.52 -8.62 2.19
C SER A 148 -11.59 -9.33 1.21
N ALA A 149 -11.31 -10.61 1.45
CA ALA A 149 -10.48 -11.41 0.56
C ALA A 149 -11.05 -11.50 -0.86
N THR A 150 -12.35 -11.77 -0.99
CA THR A 150 -13.04 -11.86 -2.30
C THR A 150 -12.98 -10.52 -3.03
N TYR A 151 -13.19 -9.42 -2.32
CA TYR A 151 -13.10 -8.08 -2.88
C TYR A 151 -11.70 -7.75 -3.38
N LEU A 152 -10.68 -7.94 -2.55
CA LEU A 152 -9.28 -7.70 -2.91
C LEU A 152 -8.83 -8.56 -4.09
N LEU A 153 -9.21 -9.85 -4.12
CA LEU A 153 -8.93 -10.75 -5.24
C LEU A 153 -9.61 -10.30 -6.54
N SER A 154 -10.84 -9.77 -6.46
CA SER A 154 -11.56 -9.26 -7.63
C SER A 154 -10.92 -8.01 -8.23
N LYS A 155 -10.20 -7.23 -7.42
CA LYS A 155 -9.52 -6.00 -7.83
C LYS A 155 -8.08 -6.23 -8.25
N ARG A 156 -7.42 -7.26 -7.70
CA ARG A 156 -6.02 -7.54 -8.02
C ARG A 156 -5.86 -7.93 -9.48
N TYR A 157 -5.00 -7.23 -10.19
CA TYR A 157 -4.70 -7.48 -11.60
C TYR A 157 -3.19 -7.41 -11.85
N ILE A 158 -2.62 -8.40 -12.53
CA ILE A 158 -1.23 -8.42 -12.97
C ILE A 158 -1.19 -9.01 -14.38
N ALA A 159 -0.69 -8.25 -15.34
CA ALA A 159 -0.59 -8.63 -16.75
C ALA A 159 0.57 -9.63 -17.05
N SER A 160 0.81 -10.60 -16.18
CA SER A 160 1.97 -11.52 -16.32
C SER A 160 1.88 -12.47 -17.51
N ASP A 161 0.69 -12.63 -18.08
CA ASP A 161 0.39 -13.51 -19.21
C ASP A 161 0.74 -12.90 -20.58
N TRP A 162 0.63 -11.58 -20.73
CA TRP A 162 0.87 -10.90 -22.01
C TRP A 162 1.94 -9.80 -21.96
N HIS A 163 2.24 -9.25 -20.78
CA HIS A 163 3.23 -8.18 -20.67
C HIS A 163 4.66 -8.71 -20.86
N PRO A 164 5.61 -7.98 -21.50
CA PRO A 164 6.98 -8.46 -21.72
C PRO A 164 7.76 -8.81 -20.44
N LEU A 165 7.43 -8.20 -19.31
CA LEU A 165 8.02 -8.56 -18.01
C LEU A 165 7.55 -9.94 -17.51
N GLY A 166 6.41 -10.43 -18.00
CA GLY A 166 5.86 -11.75 -17.70
C GLY A 166 5.82 -12.05 -16.20
N ASN A 167 6.41 -13.18 -15.82
CA ASN A 167 6.49 -13.63 -14.44
C ASN A 167 7.33 -12.73 -13.51
N GLN A 168 8.13 -11.80 -14.04
CA GLN A 168 8.85 -10.84 -13.19
C GLN A 168 7.89 -9.89 -12.46
N LEU A 169 6.67 -9.72 -12.97
CA LEU A 169 5.60 -8.95 -12.30
C LEU A 169 5.06 -9.66 -11.05
N ILE A 170 5.39 -10.94 -10.85
CA ILE A 170 5.01 -11.71 -9.66
C ILE A 170 6.14 -11.58 -8.65
N ILE A 171 6.00 -10.61 -7.73
CA ILE A 171 7.04 -10.31 -6.76
C ILE A 171 7.12 -11.44 -5.72
N PRO A 172 8.29 -12.08 -5.54
CA PRO A 172 8.47 -13.10 -4.52
C PRO A 172 8.55 -12.48 -3.12
N LYS A 173 8.22 -13.27 -2.10
CA LYS A 173 8.52 -12.90 -0.71
C LYS A 173 10.02 -12.75 -0.46
N THR A 174 10.38 -11.97 0.55
CA THR A 174 11.76 -11.93 1.02
C THR A 174 12.16 -13.23 1.72
N LYS A 175 13.44 -13.58 1.55
CA LYS A 175 14.05 -14.72 2.26
C LYS A 175 14.51 -14.24 3.63
N LYS A 176 14.31 -15.08 4.65
CA LYS A 176 14.70 -14.79 6.05
C LYS A 176 16.19 -14.50 6.19
N ASP A 177 17.03 -15.16 5.38
CA ASP A 177 18.49 -15.02 5.37
C ASP A 177 18.98 -14.15 4.20
N SER A 178 18.20 -13.15 3.79
CA SER A 178 18.62 -12.23 2.73
C SER A 178 19.91 -11.50 3.16
N LYS A 179 20.97 -11.61 2.35
CA LYS A 179 22.23 -10.87 2.55
C LYS A 179 22.06 -9.36 2.52
N THR A 180 20.95 -8.91 1.95
CA THR A 180 20.52 -7.51 1.95
C THR A 180 19.25 -7.42 2.79
N PRO A 181 19.29 -6.87 4.01
CA PRO A 181 18.09 -6.61 4.79
C PRO A 181 17.21 -5.57 4.07
N LEU A 182 15.89 -5.71 4.22
CA LEU A 182 14.99 -4.68 3.71
C LEU A 182 15.14 -3.39 4.53
N PRO A 183 14.93 -2.21 3.92
CA PRO A 183 14.82 -0.97 4.67
C PRO A 183 13.74 -1.07 5.75
N CYS A 184 14.00 -0.51 6.93
CA CYS A 184 12.99 -0.35 7.98
C CYS A 184 11.84 0.52 7.45
N ASN A 185 10.60 0.09 7.73
CA ASN A 185 9.39 0.77 7.28
C ASN A 185 8.47 1.04 8.48
N PRO A 186 8.77 2.06 9.31
CA PRO A 186 8.00 2.35 10.51
C PRO A 186 6.51 2.60 10.21
N TYR A 187 6.18 3.16 9.04
CA TYR A 187 4.78 3.35 8.67
C TYR A 187 4.02 2.02 8.59
N PHE A 188 4.66 0.95 8.09
CA PHE A 188 4.05 -0.38 8.08
C PHE A 188 3.75 -0.89 9.49
N ASP A 189 4.64 -0.63 10.44
CA ASP A 189 4.49 -1.10 11.82
C ASP A 189 3.35 -0.37 12.55
N PHE A 190 3.34 0.96 12.46
CA PHE A 190 2.24 1.78 12.99
C PHE A 190 0.91 1.43 12.31
N TRP A 191 0.92 1.20 10.99
CA TRP A 191 -0.26 0.74 10.26
C TRP A 191 -0.75 -0.63 10.75
N ALA A 192 0.14 -1.61 10.89
CA ALA A 192 -0.20 -2.94 11.37
C ALA A 192 -0.78 -2.89 12.80
N TRP A 193 -0.17 -2.08 13.68
CA TRP A 193 -0.76 -1.78 14.99
C TRP A 193 -2.16 -1.17 14.86
N SER A 194 -2.36 -0.18 13.98
CA SER A 194 -3.68 0.43 13.81
C SER A 194 -4.74 -0.56 13.32
N CYS A 195 -4.38 -1.55 12.50
CA CYS A 195 -5.31 -2.61 12.12
C CYS A 195 -5.76 -3.44 13.33
N ARG A 196 -4.84 -3.79 14.22
CA ARG A 196 -5.13 -4.54 15.46
C ARG A 196 -5.96 -3.72 16.42
N ASN A 197 -5.56 -2.48 16.66
CA ASN A 197 -6.16 -1.58 17.63
C ASN A 197 -7.56 -1.15 17.20
N LEU A 198 -7.72 -0.78 15.92
CA LEU A 198 -9.00 -0.34 15.36
C LEU A 198 -9.86 -1.50 14.87
N GLU A 199 -9.46 -2.77 15.05
CA GLU A 199 -10.26 -3.94 14.68
C GLU A 199 -10.60 -4.01 13.17
N TRP A 200 -9.62 -3.67 12.33
CA TRP A 200 -9.78 -3.59 10.87
C TRP A 200 -9.26 -4.83 10.15
N CYS A 201 -10.12 -5.46 9.34
CA CYS A 201 -9.84 -6.69 8.58
C CYS A 201 -9.90 -6.47 7.05
N GLY A 202 -9.65 -5.23 6.62
CA GLY A 202 -9.57 -4.85 5.23
C GLY A 202 -10.88 -4.38 4.59
N PRO A 203 -10.79 -3.85 3.36
CA PRO A 203 -11.90 -3.21 2.67
C PRO A 203 -12.88 -4.24 2.11
N ILE A 204 -14.14 -3.84 2.00
CA ILE A 204 -15.21 -4.56 1.29
C ILE A 204 -15.92 -3.57 0.34
N PRO A 205 -16.73 -4.04 -0.63
CA PRO A 205 -17.43 -3.14 -1.53
C PRO A 205 -18.26 -2.09 -0.78
N ILE A 206 -18.14 -0.83 -1.18
CA ILE A 206 -19.02 0.24 -0.71
C ILE A 206 -20.42 -0.01 -1.30
N SER A 207 -21.47 0.06 -0.46
CA SER A 207 -22.86 0.01 -0.95
C SER A 207 -23.17 1.27 -1.77
N SER A 208 -23.76 1.09 -2.94
CA SER A 208 -24.17 2.18 -3.85
C SER A 208 -25.36 3.01 -3.32
N SER A 209 -25.89 2.69 -2.14
CA SER A 209 -27.07 3.35 -1.55
C SER A 209 -26.88 4.81 -1.09
N SER A 210 -25.74 5.46 -1.41
CA SER A 210 -25.47 6.85 -1.02
C SER A 210 -25.46 7.86 -2.18
N SER A 211 -25.95 7.47 -3.37
CA SER A 211 -26.28 8.43 -4.43
C SER A 211 -27.74 8.88 -4.33
N SER A 212 -27.93 10.17 -4.04
CA SER A 212 -29.15 10.98 -4.18
C SER A 212 -30.39 10.59 -3.35
N SER A 213 -30.58 11.32 -2.24
CA SER A 213 -31.92 11.68 -1.76
C SER A 213 -32.58 12.62 -2.77
N SER A 214 -33.38 12.08 -3.69
CA SER A 214 -34.38 12.85 -4.44
C SER A 214 -35.76 12.27 -4.16
N SER A 215 -36.54 13.06 -3.43
CA SER A 215 -37.97 12.89 -3.22
C SER A 215 -38.72 12.80 -4.55
N SER A 216 -39.51 11.74 -4.76
CA SER A 216 -40.80 11.85 -5.47
C SER A 216 -41.69 10.61 -5.29
N SER A 217 -42.84 10.87 -4.66
CA SER A 217 -44.20 10.40 -4.96
C SER A 217 -44.50 8.96 -5.41
N SER A 218 -45.41 8.39 -4.63
CA SER A 218 -46.22 7.18 -4.77
C SER A 218 -46.85 6.95 -6.15
N SER A 219 -46.77 5.71 -6.63
CA SER A 219 -47.84 5.09 -7.44
C SER A 219 -47.77 3.56 -7.35
N ASN A 220 -48.85 2.95 -6.89
CA ASN A 220 -49.07 1.50 -6.83
C ASN A 220 -49.20 0.88 -8.23
N SER A 221 -48.58 -0.29 -8.43
CA SER A 221 -49.12 -1.32 -9.31
C SER A 221 -48.63 -2.71 -8.89
N ASN A 222 -49.58 -3.58 -8.59
CA ASN A 222 -49.39 -5.00 -8.30
C ASN A 222 -48.84 -5.76 -9.52
N GLY A 223 -47.83 -6.60 -9.28
CA GLY A 223 -47.41 -7.67 -10.17
C GLY A 223 -46.70 -8.74 -9.36
N LYS A 224 -47.36 -9.89 -9.18
CA LYS A 224 -46.78 -11.09 -8.55
C LYS A 224 -45.76 -11.70 -9.51
N GLU A 225 -44.50 -11.77 -9.10
CA GLU A 225 -43.53 -12.71 -9.64
C GLU A 225 -42.76 -13.35 -8.46
N GLU A 226 -42.74 -14.68 -8.47
CA GLU A 226 -42.39 -15.56 -7.35
C GLU A 226 -40.88 -15.58 -7.06
N THR A 227 -40.52 -15.03 -5.90
CA THR A 227 -39.86 -15.73 -4.78
C THR A 227 -38.85 -16.86 -5.08
N LEU A 228 -37.66 -16.54 -5.61
CA LEU A 228 -36.42 -17.31 -5.38
C LEU A 228 -35.15 -16.45 -5.25
N GLN A 229 -35.32 -15.15 -5.00
CA GLN A 229 -34.28 -14.19 -4.64
C GLN A 229 -34.83 -13.41 -3.45
N ASN A 230 -34.46 -13.75 -2.20
CA ASN A 230 -34.59 -12.83 -1.05
C ASN A 230 -34.03 -13.31 0.31
N GLU A 231 -33.28 -14.42 0.40
CA GLU A 231 -32.53 -14.71 1.65
C GLU A 231 -31.05 -14.30 1.62
N ASN A 232 -30.45 -14.12 0.43
CA ASN A 232 -29.02 -13.78 0.32
C ASN A 232 -28.72 -12.27 0.30
N ASP A 233 -29.68 -11.42 -0.07
CA ASP A 233 -29.45 -9.96 -0.14
C ASP A 233 -29.59 -9.28 1.22
N ASN A 234 -30.45 -9.77 2.12
CA ASN A 234 -30.64 -9.21 3.47
C ASN A 234 -29.44 -9.41 4.41
N ASN A 235 -28.41 -10.16 4.00
CA ASN A 235 -27.24 -10.47 4.82
C ASN A 235 -25.94 -9.90 4.23
N LYS A 236 -26.04 -8.86 3.40
CA LYS A 236 -24.88 -8.22 2.77
C LYS A 236 -24.15 -7.33 3.77
N ILE A 237 -22.93 -7.71 4.15
CA ILE A 237 -22.03 -6.84 4.91
C ILE A 237 -21.51 -5.74 4.00
N ILE A 238 -21.57 -4.50 4.47
CA ILE A 238 -21.12 -3.28 3.79
C ILE A 238 -20.26 -2.44 4.75
N LEU A 239 -19.37 -1.61 4.20
CA LEU A 239 -18.63 -0.65 5.01
C LEU A 239 -19.57 0.42 5.57
N THR A 240 -19.34 0.82 6.82
CA THR A 240 -19.92 2.06 7.35
C THR A 240 -19.34 3.25 6.60
N ASN A 241 -20.04 4.40 6.65
CA ASN A 241 -19.75 5.55 5.79
C ASN A 241 -18.23 5.90 5.81
N PRO A 242 -17.51 5.79 4.67
CA PRO A 242 -16.06 6.00 4.59
C PRO A 242 -15.63 7.45 4.86
N ARG A 243 -16.57 8.35 5.15
CA ARG A 243 -16.33 9.71 5.65
C ARG A 243 -16.01 9.78 7.15
N MET A 244 -16.30 8.74 7.93
CA MET A 244 -15.82 8.66 9.31
C MET A 244 -14.41 8.07 9.31
N SER A 245 -13.42 8.88 9.69
CA SER A 245 -12.05 8.42 9.93
C SER A 245 -11.74 8.52 11.41
N HIS A 246 -11.09 7.49 11.97
CA HIS A 246 -10.67 7.52 13.38
C HIS A 246 -9.60 8.60 13.62
N HIS A 247 -9.52 9.11 14.85
CA HIS A 247 -8.65 10.22 15.26
C HIS A 247 -7.14 9.97 15.06
N VAL A 248 -6.75 8.73 14.78
CA VAL A 248 -5.36 8.36 14.44
C VAL A 248 -4.97 8.86 13.04
N LEU A 249 -5.92 9.02 12.11
CA LEU A 249 -5.62 9.38 10.73
C LEU A 249 -4.82 10.68 10.59
N PRO A 250 -5.17 11.81 11.24
CA PRO A 250 -4.35 13.03 11.18
C PRO A 250 -2.89 12.81 11.59
N ILE A 251 -2.62 11.96 12.57
CA ILE A 251 -1.26 11.63 13.02
C ILE A 251 -0.51 10.90 11.91
N PHE A 252 -1.14 9.92 11.25
CA PHE A 252 -0.53 9.17 10.15
C PHE A 252 -0.27 10.07 8.93
N MET A 253 -1.23 10.91 8.56
CA MET A 253 -1.11 11.84 7.44
C MET A 253 -0.01 12.89 7.65
N HIS A 254 0.18 13.32 8.89
CA HIS A 254 1.24 14.25 9.28
C HIS A 254 2.63 13.60 9.22
N HIS A 255 2.77 12.41 9.82
CA HIS A 255 4.06 11.78 10.04
C HIS A 255 4.53 10.91 8.88
N PHE A 256 3.62 10.21 8.19
CA PHE A 256 3.98 9.20 7.19
C PHE A 256 3.34 9.44 5.83
N GLY A 257 2.06 9.80 5.78
CA GLY A 257 1.31 10.02 4.55
C GLY A 257 0.01 9.21 4.49
N CYS A 258 -0.48 8.96 3.27
CA CYS A 258 -1.83 8.41 3.05
C CYS A 258 -1.87 6.89 2.85
N ALA A 259 -0.83 6.32 2.26
CA ALA A 259 -0.74 4.89 1.92
C ALA A 259 0.69 4.39 2.16
N VAL A 260 0.80 3.17 2.68
CA VAL A 260 2.07 2.57 3.08
C VAL A 260 2.73 1.93 1.84
N PRO A 261 3.98 2.27 1.50
CA PRO A 261 4.72 1.54 0.47
C PRO A 261 5.00 0.11 0.94
N SER A 262 4.43 -0.87 0.23
CA SER A 262 4.67 -2.31 0.48
C SER A 262 5.88 -2.82 -0.30
N HIS A 263 6.43 -3.95 0.12
CA HIS A 263 7.51 -4.64 -0.62
C HIS A 263 7.14 -4.92 -2.08
N GLU A 264 5.93 -5.42 -2.34
CA GLU A 264 5.43 -5.67 -3.71
C GLU A 264 5.42 -4.36 -4.53
N SER A 265 4.91 -3.26 -3.94
CA SER A 265 4.82 -1.96 -4.63
C SER A 265 6.19 -1.35 -4.97
N LEU A 266 7.14 -1.38 -4.03
CA LEU A 266 8.50 -0.85 -4.23
C LEU A 266 9.27 -1.69 -5.27
N CYS A 267 9.14 -3.02 -5.22
CA CYS A 267 9.70 -3.92 -6.22
C CYS A 267 9.13 -3.67 -7.62
N LEU A 268 7.83 -3.50 -7.74
CA LEU A 268 7.18 -3.21 -9.02
C LEU A 268 7.64 -1.88 -9.59
N LEU A 269 7.70 -0.81 -8.77
CA LEU A 269 8.19 0.50 -9.21
C LEU A 269 9.64 0.42 -9.70
N LYS A 270 10.51 -0.28 -8.98
CA LYS A 270 11.88 -0.55 -9.42
C LYS A 270 11.91 -1.31 -10.75
N LEU A 271 11.09 -2.35 -10.88
CA LEU A 271 11.03 -3.18 -12.09
C LEU A 271 10.53 -2.39 -13.31
N PHE A 272 9.53 -1.52 -13.13
CA PHE A 272 9.00 -0.66 -14.20
C PHE A 272 9.93 0.49 -14.56
N ALA A 273 10.69 1.00 -13.59
CA ALA A 273 11.73 1.98 -13.83
C ALA A 273 12.83 1.43 -14.76
N ARG A 274 13.26 0.17 -14.60
CA ARG A 274 14.31 -0.45 -15.42
C ARG A 274 15.59 0.42 -15.48
N GLY A 275 15.98 1.03 -14.35
CA GLY A 275 17.12 1.95 -14.28
C GLY A 275 16.80 3.40 -14.64
N ARG A 276 15.62 3.69 -15.18
CA ARG A 276 15.15 5.07 -15.41
C ARG A 276 14.84 5.78 -14.10
N SER A 277 14.97 7.10 -14.11
CA SER A 277 14.59 7.89 -12.94
C SER A 277 13.07 7.82 -12.68
N ILE A 278 12.68 7.96 -11.42
CA ILE A 278 11.29 8.06 -10.99
C ILE A 278 11.01 9.50 -10.57
N ILE A 279 9.88 10.07 -11.00
CA ILE A 279 9.39 11.36 -10.54
C ILE A 279 8.22 11.11 -9.59
N ASP A 280 8.43 11.31 -8.29
CA ASP A 280 7.38 11.34 -7.27
C ASP A 280 6.74 12.74 -7.29
N MET A 281 5.64 12.86 -8.02
CA MET A 281 4.99 14.12 -8.34
C MET A 281 3.82 14.38 -7.37
N GLY A 282 3.88 15.51 -6.67
CA GLY A 282 3.05 15.74 -5.49
C GLY A 282 3.52 14.89 -4.30
N SER A 283 4.84 14.79 -4.12
CA SER A 283 5.49 13.88 -3.16
C SER A 283 5.12 14.11 -1.68
N GLY A 284 4.49 15.24 -1.35
CA GLY A 284 4.07 15.58 0.01
C GLY A 284 5.26 15.63 0.97
N ASN A 285 5.29 14.72 1.94
CA ASN A 285 6.39 14.61 2.90
C ASN A 285 7.61 13.84 2.37
N GLY A 286 7.51 13.22 1.19
CA GLY A 286 8.57 12.43 0.59
C GLY A 286 8.79 11.05 1.20
N TYR A 287 7.85 10.49 1.98
CA TYR A 287 8.01 9.14 2.55
C TYR A 287 8.21 8.07 1.48
N TRP A 288 7.42 8.12 0.39
CA TRP A 288 7.55 7.20 -0.74
C TRP A 288 8.90 7.37 -1.44
N THR A 289 9.33 8.61 -1.70
CA THR A 289 10.67 8.91 -2.22
C THR A 289 11.78 8.35 -1.31
N PHE A 290 11.70 8.59 0.00
CA PHE A 290 12.66 8.06 0.98
C PHE A 290 12.74 6.53 0.91
N MET A 291 11.59 5.84 0.97
CA MET A 291 11.54 4.38 0.91
C MET A 291 12.06 3.83 -0.42
N LEU A 292 11.72 4.45 -1.55
CA LEU A 292 12.24 4.06 -2.87
C LEU A 292 13.76 4.19 -2.94
N ARG A 293 14.32 5.31 -2.46
CA ARG A 293 15.78 5.51 -2.44
C ARG A 293 16.47 4.44 -1.61
N GLN A 294 16.00 4.16 -0.40
CA GLN A 294 16.52 3.08 0.43
C GLN A 294 16.46 1.73 -0.31
N TYR A 295 15.33 1.42 -0.94
CA TYR A 295 15.11 0.17 -1.66
C TYR A 295 16.03 -0.02 -2.87
N LEU A 296 16.28 1.07 -3.60
CA LEU A 296 17.18 1.10 -4.75
C LEU A 296 18.65 0.99 -4.30
N SER A 297 19.05 1.71 -3.26
CA SER A 297 20.43 1.67 -2.71
C SER A 297 20.79 0.30 -2.13
N SER A 298 19.88 -0.37 -1.42
CA SER A 298 20.11 -1.71 -0.86
C SER A 298 20.36 -2.77 -1.94
N SER A 299 19.87 -2.56 -3.15
CA SER A 299 19.97 -3.54 -4.24
C SER A 299 21.23 -3.44 -5.10
N SER A 300 21.96 -2.33 -4.99
CA SER A 300 23.12 -2.02 -5.87
C SER A 300 24.41 -2.72 -5.43
N SER A 301 24.41 -3.40 -4.28
CA SER A 301 25.57 -4.10 -3.73
C SER A 301 25.74 -5.56 -4.21
N SER A 302 24.91 -6.04 -5.14
CA SER A 302 24.98 -7.43 -5.63
C SER A 302 25.48 -7.62 -7.08
N SER A 303 26.04 -6.61 -7.73
CA SER A 303 26.64 -6.77 -9.07
C SER A 303 28.00 -6.09 -9.18
N SER A 304 29.07 -6.83 -8.92
CA SER A 304 30.42 -6.48 -9.35
C SER A 304 30.72 -7.07 -10.74
N SER A 305 31.46 -6.27 -11.52
CA SER A 305 32.25 -6.58 -12.72
C SER A 305 31.54 -6.72 -14.07
N SER A 306 31.18 -5.57 -14.66
CA SER A 306 31.69 -5.23 -16.00
C SER A 306 31.87 -3.72 -16.13
N SER A 307 33.08 -3.31 -16.53
CA SER A 307 33.45 -1.93 -16.79
C SER A 307 32.87 -1.46 -18.12
N SER A 308 31.79 -0.69 -18.07
CA SER A 308 31.40 0.19 -19.19
C SER A 308 30.49 1.30 -18.67
N SER A 309 31.06 2.51 -18.58
CA SER A 309 30.41 3.79 -18.24
C SER A 309 29.82 3.90 -16.83
N PRO A 310 29.83 5.10 -16.20
CA PRO A 310 29.12 5.30 -14.95
C PRO A 310 27.65 4.96 -15.20
N SER A 311 27.19 3.83 -14.66
CA SER A 311 25.77 3.51 -14.65
C SER A 311 25.07 4.68 -13.98
N SER A 312 24.27 5.44 -14.73
CA SER A 312 23.49 6.53 -14.19
C SER A 312 22.74 6.01 -12.97
N GLU A 313 23.09 6.52 -11.79
CA GLU A 313 22.40 6.18 -10.56
C GLU A 313 20.90 6.43 -10.78
N GLN A 314 20.07 5.42 -10.49
CA GLN A 314 18.64 5.53 -10.69
C GLN A 314 18.09 6.56 -9.68
N ASN A 315 17.81 7.77 -10.15
CA ASN A 315 17.36 8.86 -9.29
C ASN A 315 15.85 8.78 -9.01
N VAL A 316 15.46 9.21 -7.81
CA VAL A 316 14.06 9.45 -7.44
C VAL A 316 13.92 10.93 -7.11
N TYR A 317 13.24 11.68 -7.97
CA TYR A 317 12.99 13.10 -7.82
C TYR A 317 11.65 13.32 -7.10
N ALA A 318 11.69 13.98 -5.96
CA ALA A 318 10.49 14.45 -5.26
C ALA A 318 10.15 15.86 -5.72
N VAL A 319 8.94 16.06 -6.26
CA VAL A 319 8.45 17.37 -6.69
C VAL A 319 7.16 17.66 -5.93
N ASP A 320 7.09 18.80 -5.26
CA ASP A 320 5.89 19.22 -4.52
C ASP A 320 5.78 20.75 -4.50
N ASN A 321 4.56 21.27 -4.41
CA ASN A 321 4.33 22.72 -4.33
C ASN A 321 4.33 23.23 -2.87
N ASN A 322 4.49 22.35 -1.89
CA ASN A 322 4.44 22.61 -0.46
C ASN A 322 3.15 23.31 0.01
N GLN A 323 2.02 23.08 -0.65
CA GLN A 323 0.73 23.67 -0.21
C GLN A 323 0.37 23.27 1.24
N SER A 324 0.90 22.17 1.75
CA SER A 324 0.70 21.74 3.13
C SER A 324 1.97 21.89 3.95
N GLU A 325 1.99 22.91 4.80
CA GLU A 325 3.20 23.39 5.49
C GLU A 325 3.54 22.62 6.78
N TRP A 326 2.68 21.69 7.20
CA TRP A 326 2.65 21.14 8.56
C TRP A 326 2.80 19.61 8.57
N ARG A 327 3.94 19.08 8.10
CA ARG A 327 4.22 17.63 8.04
C ARG A 327 5.66 17.34 8.42
N VAL A 328 5.91 16.12 8.89
CA VAL A 328 7.28 15.58 8.91
C VAL A 328 7.78 15.54 7.47
N MET A 329 9.03 15.90 7.23
CA MET A 329 9.72 15.70 5.96
C MET A 329 10.65 14.50 6.08
N TRP A 330 10.57 13.56 5.14
CA TRP A 330 11.44 12.37 5.13
C TRP A 330 12.69 12.54 4.29
N ILE A 331 12.72 13.62 3.49
CA ILE A 331 13.83 14.04 2.65
C ILE A 331 13.98 15.56 2.76
N ASP A 332 15.18 16.07 2.55
CA ASP A 332 15.50 17.50 2.59
C ASP A 332 15.66 18.14 1.21
N ASP A 333 15.66 17.34 0.15
CA ASP A 333 15.92 17.74 -1.23
C ASP A 333 14.66 17.75 -2.12
N THR A 334 13.46 17.89 -1.53
CA THR A 334 12.22 18.08 -2.30
C THR A 334 12.33 19.30 -3.21
N ILE A 335 12.10 19.11 -4.51
CA ILE A 335 12.04 20.18 -5.50
C ILE A 335 10.73 20.93 -5.31
N VAL A 336 10.83 22.15 -4.78
CA VAL A 336 9.66 23.01 -4.52
C VAL A 336 9.23 23.70 -5.81
N ALA A 337 8.22 23.16 -6.48
CA ALA A 337 7.75 23.68 -7.77
C ALA A 337 6.29 23.34 -8.06
N ASP A 338 5.67 24.11 -8.96
CA ASP A 338 4.47 23.65 -9.65
C ASP A 338 4.83 22.46 -10.53
N GLY A 339 4.24 21.30 -10.26
CA GLY A 339 4.60 20.05 -10.90
C GLY A 339 4.45 20.05 -12.42
N ILE A 340 3.42 20.71 -12.94
CA ILE A 340 3.16 20.80 -14.40
C ILE A 340 4.21 21.69 -15.06
N LYS A 341 4.49 22.85 -14.47
CA LYS A 341 5.54 23.76 -14.95
C LYS A 341 6.89 23.11 -14.86
N TRP A 342 7.22 22.43 -13.76
CA TRP A 342 8.48 21.73 -13.60
C TRP A 342 8.67 20.67 -14.67
N LEU A 343 7.65 19.83 -14.90
CA LEU A 343 7.68 18.78 -15.91
C LEU A 343 7.86 19.32 -17.34
N ARG A 344 7.24 20.47 -17.66
CA ARG A 344 7.35 21.13 -18.97
C ARG A 344 8.66 21.91 -19.16
N SER A 345 9.18 22.52 -18.10
CA SER A 345 10.31 23.46 -18.15
C SER A 345 11.67 22.79 -18.01
N THR A 346 11.74 21.58 -17.46
CA THR A 346 13.01 20.85 -17.38
C THR A 346 13.45 20.43 -18.79
N ALA A 347 14.28 21.27 -19.42
CA ALA A 347 14.97 20.99 -20.68
C ALA A 347 15.80 19.68 -20.63
N GLN A 348 16.13 19.21 -19.43
CA GLN A 348 16.84 17.95 -19.17
C GLN A 348 15.95 16.70 -19.28
N ASN A 349 14.61 16.82 -19.24
CA ASN A 349 13.71 15.67 -19.06
C ASN A 349 12.70 15.45 -20.20
N GLY A 350 12.62 16.34 -21.20
CA GLY A 350 11.75 16.14 -22.38
C GLY A 350 10.26 15.90 -22.06
N GLY A 351 9.74 16.46 -20.96
CA GLY A 351 8.38 16.14 -20.46
C GLY A 351 8.28 14.83 -19.67
N GLY A 352 9.39 14.34 -19.12
CA GLY A 352 9.51 13.06 -18.41
C GLY A 352 9.58 11.85 -19.35
N GLN A 353 10.03 12.02 -20.59
CA GLN A 353 10.00 10.96 -21.62
C GLN A 353 10.76 9.70 -21.19
N ASP A 354 11.93 9.86 -20.57
CA ASP A 354 12.80 8.77 -20.14
C ASP A 354 12.66 8.45 -18.64
N MET A 355 11.52 8.78 -18.04
CA MET A 355 11.26 8.60 -16.60
C MET A 355 9.99 7.79 -16.35
N VAL A 356 9.81 7.35 -15.10
CA VAL A 356 8.53 6.83 -14.59
C VAL A 356 7.89 7.91 -13.75
N LEU A 357 6.64 8.26 -14.08
CA LEU A 357 5.85 9.18 -13.26
C LEU A 357 5.15 8.39 -12.16
N LEU A 358 5.38 8.78 -10.90
CA LEU A 358 4.68 8.29 -9.73
C LEU A 358 3.77 9.40 -9.19
N LEU A 359 2.50 9.07 -8.97
CA LEU A 359 1.53 9.91 -8.29
C LEU A 359 1.07 9.21 -7.02
N VAL A 360 1.39 9.77 -5.85
CA VAL A 360 0.93 9.23 -4.58
C VAL A 360 -0.23 10.06 -4.05
N TYR A 361 -1.38 9.42 -3.93
CA TYR A 361 -2.62 9.98 -3.38
C TYR A 361 -3.02 11.32 -4.02
N PRO A 362 -3.14 11.39 -5.37
CA PRO A 362 -3.46 12.64 -6.04
C PRO A 362 -4.79 13.18 -5.54
N ILE A 363 -4.83 14.45 -5.12
CA ILE A 363 -6.05 15.04 -4.56
C ILE A 363 -7.04 15.34 -5.69
N VAL A 364 -8.33 15.14 -5.42
CA VAL A 364 -9.41 15.35 -6.39
C VAL A 364 -9.47 16.79 -6.92
N GLY A 365 -9.16 17.83 -6.14
CA GLY A 365 -9.39 19.21 -6.57
C GLY A 365 -10.88 19.53 -6.75
N GLY A 366 -11.23 20.75 -7.17
CA GLY A 366 -12.63 21.17 -7.33
C GLY A 366 -13.12 22.13 -6.24
N ASP A 367 -14.25 22.79 -6.52
CA ASP A 367 -14.95 23.66 -5.57
C ASP A 367 -15.31 22.87 -4.29
N GLY A 368 -14.84 23.38 -3.15
CA GLY A 368 -15.02 22.75 -1.84
C GLY A 368 -14.00 21.67 -1.46
N SER A 369 -12.99 21.40 -2.29
CA SER A 369 -11.83 20.57 -1.90
C SER A 369 -10.71 21.43 -1.29
N ALA A 370 -9.89 20.84 -0.41
CA ALA A 370 -8.72 21.53 0.17
C ALA A 370 -7.69 21.99 -0.89
N ALA A 371 -7.69 21.35 -2.07
CA ALA A 371 -6.80 21.70 -3.18
C ALA A 371 -7.36 22.81 -4.10
N GLY A 372 -8.66 23.12 -4.02
CA GLY A 372 -9.33 24.07 -4.93
C GLY A 372 -9.27 23.65 -6.40
N GLY A 373 -9.54 24.60 -7.32
CA GLY A 373 -9.43 24.38 -8.76
C GLY A 373 -10.57 23.56 -9.37
N LYS A 374 -10.30 22.84 -10.46
CA LYS A 374 -11.26 21.93 -11.11
C LYS A 374 -11.10 20.51 -10.59
N GLU A 375 -12.21 19.76 -10.53
CA GLU A 375 -12.17 18.34 -10.23
C GLU A 375 -11.25 17.57 -11.20
N GLY A 376 -10.37 16.75 -10.65
CA GLY A 376 -9.28 16.05 -11.31
C GLY A 376 -8.25 16.95 -11.98
N GLY A 377 -8.26 18.26 -11.72
CA GLY A 377 -7.50 19.24 -12.50
C GLY A 377 -6.00 18.94 -12.55
N PHE A 378 -5.41 18.62 -11.40
CA PHE A 378 -3.99 18.26 -11.31
C PHE A 378 -3.67 17.01 -12.14
N THR A 379 -4.37 15.91 -11.90
CA THR A 379 -4.18 14.63 -12.61
C THR A 379 -4.37 14.79 -14.12
N ARG A 380 -5.43 15.50 -14.55
CA ARG A 380 -5.75 15.73 -15.97
C ARG A 380 -4.65 16.51 -16.69
N GLU A 381 -4.18 17.61 -16.09
CA GLU A 381 -3.13 18.43 -16.70
C GLU A 381 -1.77 17.74 -16.68
N LEU A 382 -1.50 16.92 -15.66
CA LEU A 382 -0.27 16.14 -15.58
C LEU A 382 -0.22 15.06 -16.65
N MET A 383 -1.31 14.32 -16.85
CA MET A 383 -1.41 13.32 -17.93
C MET A 383 -1.17 13.96 -19.31
N LYS A 384 -1.71 15.15 -19.56
CA LYS A 384 -1.47 15.90 -20.82
C LYS A 384 -0.03 16.39 -20.96
N ALA A 385 0.63 16.75 -19.85
CA ALA A 385 1.99 17.26 -19.86
C ALA A 385 3.03 16.13 -19.98
N TYR A 386 2.73 14.95 -19.47
CA TYR A 386 3.65 13.82 -19.43
C TYR A 386 3.91 13.22 -20.81
N ARG A 387 5.19 12.97 -21.11
CA ARG A 387 5.67 12.41 -22.38
C ARG A 387 6.23 11.00 -22.24
N GLY A 388 6.44 10.53 -21.02
CA GLY A 388 6.88 9.16 -20.77
C GLY A 388 5.83 8.11 -21.11
N ASP A 389 6.20 6.86 -20.87
CA ASP A 389 5.43 5.68 -21.28
C ASP A 389 4.86 4.88 -20.11
N THR A 390 5.20 5.26 -18.87
CA THR A 390 4.89 4.51 -17.66
C THR A 390 4.42 5.47 -16.58
N ILE A 391 3.23 5.25 -16.06
CA ILE A 391 2.70 5.97 -14.91
C ILE A 391 2.28 4.98 -13.82
N ALA A 392 2.71 5.26 -12.60
CA ALA A 392 2.28 4.59 -11.41
C ALA A 392 1.41 5.54 -10.57
N VAL A 393 0.26 5.06 -10.11
CA VAL A 393 -0.65 5.84 -9.28
C VAL A 393 -0.96 5.04 -8.03
N VAL A 394 -0.67 5.61 -6.87
CA VAL A 394 -1.13 5.10 -5.59
C VAL A 394 -2.37 5.88 -5.23
N GLY A 395 -3.52 5.22 -5.16
CA GLY A 395 -4.77 5.89 -4.88
C GLY A 395 -5.92 4.92 -4.69
N THR A 396 -7.10 5.48 -4.55
CA THR A 396 -8.28 4.75 -4.11
C THR A 396 -8.76 3.83 -5.22
N GLN A 397 -9.01 2.56 -4.87
CA GLN A 397 -9.52 1.56 -5.81
C GLN A 397 -11.05 1.38 -5.80
N ASN A 398 -11.73 2.09 -4.90
CA ASN A 398 -13.17 2.20 -4.84
C ASN A 398 -13.66 3.61 -5.13
N GLY A 399 -14.97 3.74 -5.38
CA GLY A 399 -15.61 5.02 -5.70
C GLY A 399 -15.90 5.91 -4.48
N ASN A 400 -15.03 5.94 -3.47
CA ASN A 400 -15.23 6.81 -2.31
C ASN A 400 -14.95 8.31 -2.59
N GLY A 401 -14.33 8.62 -3.73
CA GLY A 401 -14.07 9.98 -4.20
C GLY A 401 -12.97 10.73 -3.45
N TYR A 402 -12.01 10.03 -2.83
CA TYR A 402 -10.92 10.68 -2.07
C TYR A 402 -9.70 11.04 -2.92
N THR A 403 -9.43 10.33 -4.01
CA THR A 403 -8.24 10.52 -4.83
C THR A 403 -8.57 10.61 -6.32
N GLY A 404 -7.88 11.49 -7.03
CA GLY A 404 -7.99 11.72 -8.47
C GLY A 404 -9.31 12.37 -8.88
N PHE A 405 -10.42 11.68 -8.66
CA PHE A 405 -11.76 12.06 -9.12
C PHE A 405 -12.81 11.73 -8.05
N LYS A 406 -13.92 12.48 -8.07
CA LYS A 406 -14.99 12.31 -7.07
C LYS A 406 -15.91 11.15 -7.40
N THR A 407 -16.14 10.90 -8.70
CA THR A 407 -17.20 10.01 -9.19
C THR A 407 -16.70 8.82 -10.01
N GLU A 408 -15.39 8.72 -10.25
CA GLU A 408 -14.78 7.62 -11.01
C GLU A 408 -13.47 7.19 -10.35
N THR A 409 -13.07 5.93 -10.54
CA THR A 409 -11.75 5.45 -10.11
C THR A 409 -10.67 5.81 -11.13
N MET A 410 -9.40 5.72 -10.72
CA MET A 410 -8.28 6.00 -11.63
C MET A 410 -8.26 5.07 -12.86
N ASP A 411 -8.59 3.80 -12.70
CA ASP A 411 -8.62 2.86 -13.83
C ASP A 411 -9.82 3.08 -14.76
N GLU A 412 -10.98 3.48 -14.25
CA GLU A 412 -12.12 3.92 -15.06
C GLU A 412 -11.76 5.16 -15.89
N TYR A 413 -11.14 6.16 -15.25
CA TYR A 413 -10.65 7.37 -15.91
C TYR A 413 -9.64 7.04 -17.03
N MET A 414 -8.64 6.21 -16.74
CA MET A 414 -7.60 5.84 -17.71
C MET A 414 -8.17 5.05 -18.90
N GLU A 415 -9.09 4.12 -18.65
CA GLU A 415 -9.75 3.34 -19.70
C GLU A 415 -10.63 4.24 -20.60
N ARG A 416 -11.35 5.20 -20.01
CA ARG A 416 -12.26 6.08 -20.73
C ARG A 416 -11.54 7.14 -21.55
N GLU A 417 -10.48 7.72 -21.01
CA GLU A 417 -9.85 8.94 -21.57
C GLU A 417 -8.57 8.64 -22.34
N TRP A 418 -7.78 7.63 -21.91
CA TRP A 418 -6.39 7.45 -22.37
C TRP A 418 -6.16 6.15 -23.14
N LYS A 419 -7.14 5.24 -23.17
CA LYS A 419 -7.06 4.01 -23.98
C LYS A 419 -6.82 4.28 -25.46
N GLY A 420 -7.46 5.32 -26.01
CA GLY A 420 -7.30 5.73 -27.42
C GLY A 420 -5.87 6.17 -27.74
N GLU A 421 -5.12 6.63 -26.75
CA GLU A 421 -3.69 6.99 -26.86
C GLU A 421 -2.75 5.82 -26.51
N GLY A 422 -3.29 4.60 -26.40
CA GLY A 422 -2.51 3.38 -26.21
C GLY A 422 -2.13 3.07 -24.75
N TRP A 423 -2.65 3.83 -23.76
CA TRP A 423 -2.46 3.49 -22.36
C TRP A 423 -3.24 2.24 -21.97
N ARG A 424 -2.59 1.34 -21.24
CA ARG A 424 -3.19 0.11 -20.71
C ARG A 424 -2.78 -0.11 -19.27
N LYS A 425 -3.72 -0.57 -18.44
CA LYS A 425 -3.43 -1.05 -17.08
C LYS A 425 -2.60 -2.33 -17.17
N VAL A 426 -1.49 -2.37 -16.44
CA VAL A 426 -0.55 -3.51 -16.36
C VAL A 426 -0.61 -4.14 -14.97
N VAL A 427 -0.77 -3.31 -13.94
CA VAL A 427 -0.85 -3.74 -12.54
C VAL A 427 -1.96 -2.98 -11.83
N GLN A 428 -2.66 -3.69 -10.96
CA GLN A 428 -3.42 -3.17 -9.84
C GLN A 428 -3.15 -4.10 -8.65
N CYS A 429 -2.40 -3.65 -7.65
CA CYS A 429 -2.17 -4.41 -6.42
C CYS A 429 -2.65 -3.62 -5.19
N PRO A 430 -3.30 -4.29 -4.22
CA PRO A 430 -3.78 -3.60 -3.03
C PRO A 430 -2.60 -3.09 -2.20
N LEU A 431 -2.83 -2.00 -1.46
CA LEU A 431 -1.84 -1.41 -0.56
C LEU A 431 -2.34 -1.36 0.88
N PRO A 432 -1.43 -1.47 1.86
CA PRO A 432 -1.75 -1.11 3.23
C PRO A 432 -2.11 0.37 3.30
N SER A 433 -3.28 0.66 3.83
CA SER A 433 -3.81 2.00 4.01
C SER A 433 -4.69 2.05 5.26
N PHE A 434 -4.96 3.26 5.75
CA PHE A 434 -5.69 3.47 7.00
C PHE A 434 -7.06 2.75 7.01
N ALA A 435 -7.55 2.35 8.19
CA ALA A 435 -8.84 1.69 8.33
C ALA A 435 -9.98 2.50 7.67
N GLY A 436 -10.88 1.81 6.96
CA GLY A 436 -11.93 2.44 6.17
C GLY A 436 -11.47 3.06 4.83
N LYS A 437 -10.17 3.00 4.52
CA LYS A 437 -9.63 3.32 3.19
C LYS A 437 -9.37 2.04 2.39
N ASP A 438 -9.15 2.25 1.11
CA ASP A 438 -9.08 1.18 0.13
C ASP A 438 -8.23 1.64 -1.03
N GLU A 439 -6.93 1.44 -0.89
CA GLU A 439 -5.92 1.99 -1.77
C GLU A 439 -5.21 0.87 -2.55
N ALA A 440 -4.78 1.18 -3.76
CA ALA A 440 -4.00 0.29 -4.61
C ALA A 440 -2.89 1.06 -5.34
N LEU A 441 -1.85 0.32 -5.73
CA LEU A 441 -0.91 0.76 -6.76
C LEU A 441 -1.48 0.32 -8.10
N PHE A 442 -1.75 1.29 -8.96
CA PHE A 442 -2.03 1.10 -10.37
C PHE A 442 -0.75 1.39 -11.17
N VAL A 443 -0.45 0.57 -12.17
CA VAL A 443 0.57 0.89 -13.17
C VAL A 443 -0.06 0.82 -14.55
N PHE A 444 0.11 1.90 -15.32
CA PHE A 444 -0.31 1.98 -16.70
C PHE A 444 0.92 2.20 -17.59
N GLN A 445 0.92 1.56 -18.76
CA GLN A 445 1.95 1.74 -19.77
C GLN A 445 1.37 1.94 -21.15
N ARG A 446 2.14 2.56 -22.06
CA ARG A 446 1.83 2.73 -23.48
C ARG A 446 3.04 2.45 -24.37
N GLY A 447 2.81 2.35 -25.67
CA GLY A 447 3.89 2.28 -26.67
C GLY A 447 4.83 1.08 -26.47
N GLU A 448 6.12 1.31 -26.71
CA GLU A 448 7.15 0.25 -26.67
C GLU A 448 7.29 -0.43 -25.31
N ALA A 449 6.89 0.23 -24.21
CA ALA A 449 6.91 -0.36 -22.87
C ALA A 449 6.05 -1.63 -22.78
N LEU A 450 4.98 -1.72 -23.58
CA LEU A 450 4.11 -2.88 -23.71
C LEU A 450 4.68 -3.99 -24.63
N GLY A 451 5.84 -3.75 -25.25
CA GLY A 451 6.46 -4.62 -26.25
C GLY A 451 5.89 -4.43 -27.66
N ALA A 452 6.53 -5.04 -28.66
CA ALA A 452 6.20 -4.93 -30.09
C ALA A 452 4.79 -5.42 -30.49
N GLY A 453 3.97 -5.88 -29.54
CA GLY A 453 2.58 -6.33 -29.74
C GLY A 453 1.50 -5.34 -29.29
N GLY A 454 1.87 -4.14 -28.82
CA GLY A 454 0.93 -3.15 -28.26
C GLY A 454 0.09 -2.36 -29.27
N ASN A 455 0.34 -2.47 -30.58
CA ASN A 455 -0.46 -1.80 -31.60
C ASN A 455 -1.77 -2.56 -31.82
N GLY A 456 -2.82 -2.10 -31.15
CA GLY A 456 -4.19 -2.44 -31.51
C GLY A 456 -4.46 -2.04 -32.96
N ALA A 457 -4.88 -3.02 -33.76
CA ALA A 457 -5.75 -2.90 -34.92
C ALA A 457 -5.80 -1.53 -35.64
N ASN A 458 -4.89 -1.32 -36.59
CA ASN A 458 -5.18 -0.71 -37.89
C ASN A 458 -3.94 -0.82 -38.79
N GLY A 459 -3.78 -1.98 -39.40
CA GLY A 459 -2.80 -2.21 -40.46
C GLY A 459 -3.49 -2.20 -41.82
N SER A 460 -3.59 -1.02 -42.42
CA SER A 460 -3.74 -0.90 -43.86
C SER A 460 -2.57 -1.62 -44.53
N VAL A 461 -2.89 -2.56 -45.41
CA VAL A 461 -1.93 -3.33 -46.18
C VAL A 461 -1.22 -2.39 -47.15
N VAL A 462 0.06 -2.11 -46.89
CA VAL A 462 0.97 -1.59 -47.92
C VAL A 462 1.95 -2.72 -48.24
N GLY A 463 1.78 -3.26 -49.44
CA GLY A 463 2.55 -4.37 -49.95
C GLY A 463 4.02 -4.02 -50.17
N VAL A 464 4.87 -5.03 -50.02
CA VAL A 464 6.20 -5.04 -50.63
C VAL A 464 6.28 -6.31 -51.46
N GLY A 465 6.61 -6.10 -52.73
CA GLY A 465 6.58 -7.06 -53.81
C GLY A 465 7.64 -8.14 -53.74
N ALA A 466 7.40 -9.11 -54.61
CA ALA A 466 8.10 -10.36 -54.80
C ALA A 466 9.56 -10.25 -55.28
N SER A 467 10.34 -11.26 -54.90
CA SER A 467 11.26 -12.04 -55.76
C SER A 467 11.96 -13.05 -54.84
N GLY A 468 12.16 -14.34 -55.13
CA GLY A 468 11.92 -15.21 -56.27
C GLY A 468 12.45 -16.58 -55.80
N GLY A 469 11.72 -17.65 -56.11
CA GLY A 469 11.97 -18.98 -55.54
C GLY A 469 13.15 -19.73 -56.17
N THR A 470 13.56 -20.82 -55.51
CA THR A 470 13.87 -22.08 -56.19
C THR A 470 13.76 -23.26 -55.23
N GLU A 471 13.42 -24.40 -55.82
CA GLU A 471 12.77 -25.59 -55.29
C GLU A 471 13.69 -26.54 -54.50
N GLY A 472 13.10 -27.51 -53.78
CA GLY A 472 13.86 -28.63 -53.22
C GLY A 472 13.14 -29.61 -52.29
N THR A 473 12.16 -30.33 -52.82
CA THR A 473 11.83 -31.76 -52.53
C THR A 473 11.71 -32.29 -51.08
N GLY A 474 10.45 -32.60 -50.72
CA GLY A 474 9.92 -33.79 -50.05
C GLY A 474 10.76 -34.69 -49.12
N SER A 475 10.29 -34.89 -47.87
CA SER A 475 9.85 -36.19 -47.33
C SER A 475 9.70 -36.17 -45.79
N LYS A 476 8.48 -36.41 -45.28
CA LYS A 476 8.24 -37.10 -43.98
C LYS A 476 8.36 -38.63 -44.26
N PRO A 477 8.52 -39.57 -43.29
CA PRO A 477 8.06 -39.50 -41.89
C PRO A 477 8.92 -40.25 -40.83
N LYS A 478 8.63 -40.06 -39.53
CA LYS A 478 8.22 -41.09 -38.53
C LYS A 478 8.66 -40.81 -37.09
N LYS A 479 7.66 -40.98 -36.22
CA LYS A 479 7.68 -41.16 -34.76
C LYS A 479 8.81 -42.06 -34.26
N ARG A 480 9.34 -41.78 -33.06
CA ARG A 480 9.60 -42.80 -32.02
C ARG A 480 9.60 -42.19 -30.61
N LYS A 481 8.69 -42.73 -29.79
CA LYS A 481 8.66 -42.65 -28.32
C LYS A 481 9.93 -43.28 -27.74
N LYS A 482 10.44 -42.72 -26.64
CA LYS A 482 11.16 -43.50 -25.61
C LYS A 482 10.68 -43.10 -24.22
N LYS A 483 9.95 -44.03 -23.60
CA LYS A 483 9.78 -44.17 -22.15
C LYS A 483 11.03 -44.87 -21.61
N SER A 484 11.54 -44.40 -20.49
CA SER A 484 12.30 -45.17 -19.49
C SER A 484 12.17 -44.38 -18.19
N GLY A 485 11.68 -44.91 -17.08
CA GLY A 485 11.80 -46.28 -16.59
C GLY A 485 12.40 -46.17 -15.18
N LYS A 486 11.54 -45.87 -14.21
CA LYS A 486 11.84 -45.77 -12.78
C LYS A 486 12.29 -47.15 -12.28
N LYS A 487 13.48 -47.25 -11.67
CA LYS A 487 13.91 -48.46 -10.93
C LYS A 487 14.31 -48.05 -9.52
N LYS A 488 13.57 -48.60 -8.55
CA LYS A 488 13.85 -48.61 -7.11
C LYS A 488 15.17 -49.34 -6.85
N ASN A 489 15.91 -48.89 -5.84
CA ASN A 489 16.65 -49.79 -4.97
C ASN A 489 16.37 -49.38 -3.52
N ASN A 490 15.75 -50.32 -2.80
CA ASN A 490 15.73 -50.38 -1.34
C ASN A 490 17.11 -50.85 -0.89
N ASN A 491 17.58 -50.36 0.26
CA ASN A 491 18.32 -51.19 1.20
C ASN A 491 17.97 -50.74 2.62
N ASN A 492 17.24 -51.61 3.31
CA ASN A 492 17.14 -51.66 4.76
C ASN A 492 18.45 -52.24 5.31
N ASN A 493 18.90 -51.71 6.44
CA ASN A 493 19.47 -52.52 7.52
C ASN A 493 19.16 -51.78 8.82
N GLY A 494 18.32 -52.41 9.64
CA GLY A 494 18.13 -52.05 11.05
C GLY A 494 19.08 -52.87 11.91
N VAL A 495 19.41 -52.32 13.08
CA VAL A 495 19.67 -53.10 14.31
C VAL A 495 19.12 -52.27 15.47
N GLU A 496 18.24 -52.90 16.24
CA GLU A 496 17.67 -52.49 17.50
C GLU A 496 18.70 -52.53 18.64
N ALA A 497 18.55 -51.67 19.64
CA ALA A 497 18.90 -52.02 21.02
C ALA A 497 18.07 -51.16 21.99
N GLU A 498 17.18 -51.82 22.72
CA GLU A 498 16.52 -51.35 23.93
C GLU A 498 17.55 -51.09 25.04
N ASN A 499 17.31 -50.10 25.92
CA ASN A 499 16.98 -50.39 27.33
C ASN A 499 16.56 -49.13 28.13
N LYS A 500 15.37 -49.26 28.71
CA LYS A 500 14.92 -48.93 30.08
C LYS A 500 15.69 -47.92 30.95
N GLY A 501 14.91 -47.04 31.57
CA GLY A 501 14.82 -46.94 33.03
C GLY A 501 14.93 -45.52 33.62
N GLY A 502 13.93 -45.11 34.41
CA GLY A 502 14.11 -44.08 35.45
C GLY A 502 12.93 -43.14 35.65
N GLU A 503 11.91 -43.58 36.39
CA GLU A 503 10.88 -42.76 37.03
C GLU A 503 11.43 -41.88 38.17
N ASN A 504 10.75 -40.75 38.41
CA ASN A 504 10.40 -40.08 39.68
C ASN A 504 9.96 -38.65 39.28
N GLY A 505 8.74 -38.15 39.46
CA GLY A 505 7.75 -38.40 40.48
C GLY A 505 7.86 -37.32 41.55
N GLU A 506 7.04 -36.25 41.48
CA GLU A 506 6.29 -35.71 42.62
C GLU A 506 5.39 -34.53 42.20
N GLU A 507 4.09 -34.76 42.36
CA GLU A 507 3.03 -33.77 42.46
C GLU A 507 3.07 -33.15 43.87
N GLY A 508 2.87 -31.84 43.97
CA GLY A 508 2.57 -31.14 45.23
C GLY A 508 1.38 -30.23 45.02
N LYS A 509 0.22 -30.61 45.57
CA LYS A 509 -1.00 -29.82 45.70
C LYS A 509 -1.03 -29.13 47.07
N GLU A 510 -1.73 -27.99 47.07
CA GLU A 510 -2.42 -27.32 48.18
C GLU A 510 -1.57 -26.71 49.30
N GLU A 511 -1.68 -25.39 49.47
CA GLU A 511 -2.42 -24.87 50.62
C GLU A 511 -2.96 -23.46 50.33
N VAL A 512 -4.21 -23.27 50.74
CA VAL A 512 -5.00 -22.05 50.74
C VAL A 512 -4.86 -21.47 52.14
N GLU A 513 -4.39 -20.23 52.27
CA GLU A 513 -4.65 -19.44 53.48
C GLU A 513 -5.22 -18.08 53.10
N VAL A 514 -6.45 -17.88 53.56
CA VAL A 514 -7.19 -16.64 53.62
C VAL A 514 -7.04 -16.15 55.05
N GLU A 515 -6.40 -15.00 55.26
CA GLU A 515 -6.60 -14.20 56.46
C GLU A 515 -6.99 -12.78 56.04
N GLY A 516 -8.20 -12.40 56.46
CA GLY A 516 -8.60 -11.01 56.59
C GLY A 516 -8.32 -10.51 58.01
N GLY A 517 -8.17 -9.20 58.15
CA GLY A 517 -8.08 -8.54 59.45
C GLY A 517 -7.84 -7.04 59.29
N ASP A 518 -8.93 -6.29 59.40
CA ASP A 518 -9.10 -4.93 59.93
C ASP A 518 -7.85 -4.06 60.20
N GLU A 519 -7.69 -2.97 59.45
CA GLU A 519 -7.87 -1.54 59.86
C GLU A 519 -7.51 -0.58 58.71
#